data_AF-A0A522PMS1-F1
#
_entry.id   AF-A0A522PMS1-F1
#
_cell.length_a   1.000
_cell.length_b   1.000
_cell.length_c   1.000
_cell.angle_alpha   90.00
_cell.angle_beta   90.00
_cell.angle_gamma   90.00
#
_symmetry.space_group_name_H-M   'P 1'
#
loop_
_entity.id
_entity.type
_entity.pdbx_description
1 polymer ?
#
loop_
_entity_poly.entity_id
_entity_poly.type
_entity_poly.pdbx_seq_one_letter_code
_entity_poly.pdbx_strand_id
1 'polypeptide(L)'
;MRERALNLLRSVIDDCLDAGLQPNEITSAAWQHALRPEQVSIRVAFVECNDERALYFAGELSRHLVTPVRPLVLGGFDPAEAFDVDLIVTTFFHLAEVRRLARSSRVEVIGIVVGPHLRTLLRLAQIPASHRIGILYSTIEQADLIRRSLIQAGLTNVDIFTPESIVTPDDVEVIIIPSEMPEIRARFANSIETIEFGNVLDEASVRMLEQVVEEIRERKVSPSSTLAARAVRPHQPG
;
A
#
# COMPACT_ATOMS: atom_id res chain seq x y z
N MET A 1 42.84 9.82 -14.22
CA MET A 1 41.58 9.08 -13.98
C MET A 1 40.55 9.30 -15.08
N ARG A 2 40.18 10.56 -15.40
CA ARG A 2 39.19 10.89 -16.45
C ARG A 2 39.50 10.28 -17.83
N GLU A 3 40.75 10.39 -18.28
CA GLU A 3 41.18 9.86 -19.58
C GLU A 3 41.08 8.32 -19.65
N ARG A 4 41.44 7.64 -18.57
CA ARG A 4 41.30 6.17 -18.46
C ARG A 4 39.83 5.72 -18.49
N ALA A 5 38.93 6.48 -17.87
CA ALA A 5 37.49 6.20 -17.90
C ALA A 5 36.88 6.43 -19.29
N LEU A 6 37.29 7.50 -20.00
CA LEU A 6 36.84 7.76 -21.36
C LEU A 6 37.32 6.69 -22.35
N ASN A 7 38.53 6.17 -22.17
CA ASN A 7 39.06 5.09 -22.99
C ASN A 7 38.30 3.77 -22.75
N LEU A 8 37.92 3.48 -21.49
CA LEU A 8 37.08 2.32 -21.17
C LEU A 8 35.68 2.46 -21.79
N LEU A 9 35.06 3.64 -21.67
CA LEU A 9 33.75 3.92 -22.27
C LEU A 9 33.76 3.73 -23.79
N ARG A 10 34.80 4.20 -24.49
CA ARG A 10 34.95 3.96 -25.92
C ARG A 10 35.04 2.48 -26.25
N SER A 11 35.88 1.73 -25.54
CA SER A 11 36.01 0.28 -25.74
C SER A 11 34.67 -0.44 -25.60
N VAL A 12 33.88 -0.09 -24.59
CA VAL A 12 32.55 -0.71 -24.37
C VAL A 12 31.56 -0.30 -25.46
N ILE A 13 31.59 0.95 -25.92
CA ILE A 13 30.74 1.39 -27.03
C ILE A 13 31.10 0.64 -28.31
N ASP A 14 32.39 0.47 -28.59
CA ASP A 14 32.88 -0.29 -29.74
C ASP A 14 32.42 -1.76 -29.65
N ASP A 15 32.55 -2.40 -28.48
CA ASP A 15 32.06 -3.76 -28.24
C ASP A 15 30.53 -3.88 -28.45
N CYS A 16 29.76 -2.88 -28.04
CA CYS A 16 28.30 -2.86 -28.26
C CYS A 16 27.93 -2.71 -29.74
N LEU A 17 28.66 -1.87 -30.48
CA LEU A 17 28.47 -1.70 -31.92
C LEU A 17 28.80 -3.00 -32.67
N ASP A 18 29.90 -3.66 -32.29
CA ASP A 18 30.31 -4.96 -32.85
C ASP A 18 29.30 -6.07 -32.53
N ALA A 19 28.63 -5.99 -31.37
CA ALA A 19 27.53 -6.87 -30.99
C ALA A 19 26.20 -6.56 -31.72
N GLY A 20 26.16 -5.52 -32.56
CA GLY A 20 25.02 -5.17 -33.40
C GLY A 20 24.03 -4.16 -32.80
N LEU A 21 24.33 -3.60 -31.62
CA LEU A 21 23.50 -2.54 -31.05
C LEU A 21 23.63 -1.27 -31.89
N GLN A 22 22.50 -0.62 -32.14
CA GLN A 22 22.47 0.67 -32.81
C GLN A 22 22.85 1.80 -31.83
N PRO A 23 23.41 2.93 -32.32
CA PRO A 23 23.84 4.04 -31.46
C PRO A 23 22.73 4.57 -30.53
N ASN A 24 21.48 4.58 -30.97
CA ASN A 24 20.33 4.96 -30.15
C ASN A 24 20.06 3.97 -29.02
N GLU A 25 20.26 2.66 -29.24
CA GLU A 25 20.10 1.62 -28.22
C GLU A 25 21.20 1.73 -27.15
N ILE A 26 22.44 1.96 -27.57
CA ILE A 26 23.59 2.20 -26.66
C ILE A 26 23.35 3.45 -25.83
N THR A 27 22.92 4.54 -26.47
CA THR A 27 22.64 5.81 -25.78
C THR A 27 21.50 5.64 -24.78
N SER A 28 20.44 4.92 -25.15
CA SER A 28 19.29 4.66 -24.28
C SER A 28 19.67 3.79 -23.08
N ALA A 29 20.45 2.73 -23.29
CA ALA A 29 20.94 1.87 -22.21
C ALA A 29 21.92 2.59 -21.27
N ALA A 30 22.84 3.39 -21.82
CA ALA A 30 23.76 4.21 -21.04
C ALA A 30 23.01 5.28 -20.24
N TRP A 31 21.99 5.90 -20.83
CA TRP A 31 21.10 6.85 -20.16
C TRP A 31 20.31 6.19 -19.03
N GLN A 32 19.69 5.03 -19.28
CA GLN A 32 19.00 4.24 -18.25
C GLN A 32 19.94 3.81 -17.11
N HIS A 33 21.20 3.51 -17.41
CA HIS A 33 22.19 3.11 -16.43
C HIS A 33 22.76 4.29 -15.63
N ALA A 34 23.07 5.40 -16.30
CA ALA A 34 23.58 6.62 -15.68
C ALA A 34 22.50 7.36 -14.88
N LEU A 35 21.24 7.23 -15.31
CA LEU A 35 20.06 7.67 -14.59
C LEU A 35 19.46 6.56 -13.72
N ARG A 36 20.13 5.43 -13.47
CA ARG A 36 19.81 4.64 -12.27
C ARG A 36 19.96 5.63 -11.13
N PRO A 37 18.86 6.11 -10.55
CA PRO A 37 18.99 7.26 -9.68
C PRO A 37 19.84 6.80 -8.51
N GLU A 38 20.81 7.61 -8.08
CA GLU A 38 20.95 7.80 -6.64
C GLU A 38 19.53 8.06 -6.16
N GLN A 39 18.90 7.04 -5.54
CA GLN A 39 17.44 6.88 -5.47
C GLN A 39 16.76 8.20 -5.14
N VAL A 40 16.13 8.86 -6.13
CA VAL A 40 15.26 10.00 -5.85
C VAL A 40 14.16 9.45 -4.96
N SER A 41 14.27 9.79 -3.68
CA SER A 41 13.40 9.22 -2.66
C SER A 41 12.01 9.81 -2.85
N ILE A 42 11.04 8.91 -3.00
CA ILE A 42 9.63 9.27 -2.97
C ILE A 42 9.19 9.18 -1.52
N ARG A 43 8.72 10.29 -0.97
CA ARG A 43 8.13 10.36 0.36
C ARG A 43 6.69 9.91 0.23
N VAL A 44 6.37 8.73 0.76
CA VAL A 44 5.00 8.21 0.78
C VAL A 44 4.52 8.17 2.22
N ALA A 45 3.29 8.60 2.46
CA ALA A 45 2.61 8.38 3.73
C ALA A 45 1.41 7.45 3.55
N PHE A 46 1.20 6.55 4.49
CA PHE A 46 0.01 5.72 4.56
C PHE A 46 -0.84 6.11 5.78
N VAL A 47 -2.12 6.40 5.56
CA VAL A 47 -3.04 6.90 6.60
C VAL A 47 -4.11 5.86 6.91
N GLU A 48 -4.27 5.51 8.19
CA GLU A 48 -5.31 4.62 8.72
C GLU A 48 -5.82 5.11 10.10
N CYS A 49 -6.91 4.53 10.60
CA CYS A 49 -7.56 4.94 11.85
C CYS A 49 -6.93 4.38 13.14
N ASN A 50 -6.07 3.37 13.05
CA ASN A 50 -5.37 2.81 14.20
C ASN A 50 -3.91 2.48 13.88
N ASP A 51 -3.09 2.45 14.94
CA ASP A 51 -1.64 2.25 14.86
C ASP A 51 -1.26 0.92 14.21
N GLU A 52 -1.92 -0.16 14.59
CA GLU A 52 -1.62 -1.51 14.12
C GLU A 52 -1.80 -1.62 12.59
N ARG A 53 -2.93 -1.16 12.06
CA ARG A 53 -3.22 -1.16 10.63
C ARG A 53 -2.32 -0.19 9.87
N ALA A 54 -2.08 1.00 10.43
CA ALA A 54 -1.20 1.98 9.80
C ALA A 54 0.22 1.40 9.66
N LEU A 55 0.76 0.80 10.72
CA LEU A 55 2.08 0.20 10.73
C LEU A 55 2.18 -1.03 9.82
N TYR A 56 1.20 -1.94 9.90
CA TYR A 56 1.16 -3.15 9.09
C TYR A 56 1.15 -2.85 7.58
N PHE A 57 0.19 -2.04 7.13
CA PHE A 57 0.07 -1.73 5.69
C PHE A 57 1.20 -0.83 5.19
N ALA A 58 1.69 0.11 6.00
CA ALA A 58 2.88 0.87 5.63
C ALA A 58 4.10 -0.05 5.44
N GLY A 59 4.26 -1.07 6.29
CA GLY A 59 5.31 -2.08 6.15
C GLY A 59 5.18 -2.93 4.88
N GLU A 60 3.97 -3.43 4.59
CA GLU A 60 3.67 -4.16 3.34
C GLU A 60 3.97 -3.29 2.11
N LEU A 61 3.43 -2.07 2.07
CA LEU A 61 3.65 -1.14 0.96
C LEU A 61 5.13 -0.77 0.81
N SER A 62 5.86 -0.62 1.91
CA SER A 62 7.30 -0.32 1.85
C SER A 62 8.09 -1.41 1.13
N ARG A 63 7.70 -2.68 1.31
CA ARG A 63 8.33 -3.81 0.61
C ARG A 63 7.99 -3.83 -0.87
N HIS A 64 6.73 -3.60 -1.23
CA HIS A 64 6.30 -3.57 -2.63
C HIS A 64 6.90 -2.40 -3.40
N LEU A 65 6.87 -1.20 -2.82
CA LEU A 65 7.35 0.03 -3.46
C LEU A 65 8.87 0.21 -3.38
N VAL A 66 9.56 -0.65 -2.63
CA VAL A 66 11.01 -0.57 -2.34
C VAL A 66 11.38 0.85 -1.87
N THR A 67 10.50 1.46 -1.08
CA THR A 67 10.58 2.85 -0.62
C THR A 67 9.94 2.96 0.76
N PRO A 68 10.54 3.65 1.75
CA PRO A 68 9.93 3.81 3.06
C PRO A 68 8.56 4.51 2.97
N VAL A 69 7.53 3.86 3.51
CA VAL A 69 6.19 4.42 3.67
C VAL A 69 5.99 4.81 5.13
N ARG A 70 5.71 6.08 5.38
CA ARG A 70 5.48 6.60 6.74
C ARG A 70 4.05 6.24 7.20
N PRO A 71 3.87 5.46 8.28
CA PRO A 71 2.54 5.25 8.85
C PRO A 71 2.05 6.53 9.55
N LEU A 72 0.76 6.84 9.38
CA LEU A 72 0.07 7.95 10.02
C LEU A 72 -1.29 7.48 10.54
N VAL A 73 -1.62 7.85 11.77
CA VAL A 73 -2.91 7.52 12.40
C VAL A 73 -3.82 8.72 12.41
N LEU A 74 -5.04 8.56 11.90
CA LEU A 74 -6.06 9.61 11.88
C LEU A 74 -6.28 10.19 13.28
N GLY A 75 -6.26 11.53 13.37
CA GLY A 75 -6.35 12.25 14.64
C GLY A 75 -5.03 12.37 15.43
N GLY A 76 -3.98 11.66 15.01
CA GLY A 76 -2.66 11.64 15.68
C GLY A 76 -1.59 12.55 15.04
N PHE A 77 -1.92 13.34 14.02
CA PHE A 77 -0.96 14.21 13.33
C PHE A 77 -1.59 15.54 12.90
N ASP A 78 -0.76 16.58 12.72
CA ASP A 78 -1.15 17.81 12.03
C ASP A 78 -1.03 17.59 10.51
N PRO A 79 -2.13 17.68 9.73
CA PRO A 79 -2.10 17.51 8.28
C PRO A 79 -1.13 18.46 7.55
N ALA A 80 -0.93 19.68 8.06
CA ALA A 80 -0.04 20.66 7.41
C ALA A 80 1.42 20.20 7.40
N GLU A 81 1.85 19.52 8.45
CA GLU A 81 3.21 18.99 8.59
C GLU A 81 3.32 17.55 8.04
N ALA A 82 2.29 16.74 8.27
CA ALA A 82 2.30 15.34 7.89
C ALA A 82 2.15 15.12 6.39
N PHE A 83 1.57 16.07 5.65
CA PHE A 83 1.33 15.95 4.22
C PHE A 83 2.36 16.68 3.34
N ASP A 84 3.51 17.07 3.91
CA ASP A 84 4.71 17.36 3.13
C ASP A 84 5.36 16.07 2.63
N VAL A 85 4.67 15.39 1.73
CA VAL A 85 5.06 14.13 1.09
C VAL A 85 4.71 14.20 -0.40
N ASP A 86 5.17 13.24 -1.19
CA ASP A 86 4.89 13.20 -2.62
C ASP A 86 3.60 12.46 -2.95
N LEU A 87 3.19 11.54 -2.06
CA LEU A 87 2.00 10.73 -2.21
C LEU A 87 1.41 10.35 -0.86
N ILE A 88 0.09 10.46 -0.74
CA ILE A 88 -0.67 9.89 0.37
C ILE A 88 -1.44 8.67 -0.13
N VAL A 89 -1.32 7.58 0.61
CA VAL A 89 -2.04 6.34 0.38
C VAL A 89 -2.95 6.09 1.58
N THR A 90 -4.16 5.59 1.36
CA THR A 90 -5.09 5.20 2.41
C THR A 90 -6.02 4.11 1.90
N THR A 91 -6.79 3.46 2.76
CA THR A 91 -7.82 2.51 2.30
C THR A 91 -8.99 3.26 1.66
N PHE A 92 -9.74 2.61 0.76
CA PHE A 92 -10.96 3.21 0.20
C PHE A 92 -11.98 3.65 1.27
N PHE A 93 -11.98 2.97 2.42
CA PHE A 93 -12.82 3.32 3.56
C PHE A 93 -12.52 4.74 4.10
N HIS A 94 -11.25 5.13 4.19
CA HIS A 94 -10.83 6.44 4.70
C HIS A 94 -10.58 7.49 3.61
N LEU A 95 -10.68 7.14 2.33
CA LEU A 95 -10.33 8.01 1.20
C LEU A 95 -11.00 9.40 1.26
N ALA A 96 -12.31 9.45 1.55
CA ALA A 96 -13.04 10.71 1.59
C ALA A 96 -12.57 11.64 2.72
N GLU A 97 -12.24 11.05 3.87
CA GLU A 97 -11.73 11.76 5.04
C GLU A 97 -10.30 12.27 4.81
N VAL A 98 -9.41 11.41 4.32
CA VAL A 98 -8.02 11.80 4.07
C VAL A 98 -7.94 12.86 2.97
N ARG A 99 -8.75 12.76 1.91
CA ARG A 99 -8.85 13.81 0.88
C ARG A 99 -9.30 15.15 1.44
N ARG A 100 -10.19 15.14 2.45
CA ARG A 100 -10.63 16.37 3.12
C ARG A 100 -9.49 17.02 3.90
N LEU A 101 -8.67 16.22 4.58
CA LEU A 101 -7.49 16.69 5.31
C LEU A 101 -6.40 17.22 4.36
N ALA A 102 -6.22 16.59 3.20
CA ALA A 102 -5.18 16.95 2.22
C ALA A 102 -5.53 18.12 1.29
N ARG A 103 -6.68 18.77 1.46
CA ARG A 103 -7.16 19.83 0.55
C ARG A 103 -6.17 20.99 0.42
N SER A 104 -5.40 21.28 1.46
CA SER A 104 -4.43 22.39 1.47
C SER A 104 -3.05 22.02 0.93
N SER A 105 -2.66 20.73 0.91
CA SER A 105 -1.28 20.30 0.61
C SER A 105 -1.01 20.03 -0.88
N ARG A 106 -2.02 20.08 -1.77
CA ARG A 106 -1.94 19.73 -3.21
C ARG A 106 -1.35 18.34 -3.52
N VAL A 107 -1.07 17.54 -2.50
CA VAL A 107 -0.55 16.18 -2.63
C VAL A 107 -1.64 15.24 -3.13
N GLU A 108 -1.23 14.27 -3.95
CA GLU A 108 -2.13 13.26 -4.45
C GLU A 108 -2.55 12.28 -3.35
N VAL A 109 -3.83 11.91 -3.31
CA VAL A 109 -4.39 10.94 -2.35
C VAL A 109 -5.02 9.78 -3.11
N ILE A 110 -4.44 8.59 -2.92
CA ILE A 110 -4.87 7.34 -3.54
C ILE A 110 -5.50 6.42 -2.50
N GLY A 111 -6.67 5.88 -2.85
CA GLY A 111 -7.34 4.82 -2.11
C GLY A 111 -6.90 3.46 -2.62
N ILE A 112 -6.56 2.55 -1.71
CA ILE A 112 -6.26 1.15 -2.03
C ILE A 112 -7.34 0.22 -1.49
N VAL A 113 -7.54 -0.90 -2.19
CA VAL A 113 -8.40 -1.97 -1.70
C VAL A 113 -7.62 -2.82 -0.70
N VAL A 114 -8.28 -3.11 0.41
CA VAL A 114 -7.85 -4.13 1.36
C VAL A 114 -9.00 -5.10 1.55
N GLY A 115 -8.70 -6.39 1.66
CA GLY A 115 -9.73 -7.41 1.78
C GLY A 115 -9.22 -8.66 2.50
N PRO A 116 -10.11 -9.55 2.95
CA PRO A 116 -9.73 -10.74 3.69
C PRO A 116 -8.84 -11.65 2.83
N HIS A 117 -7.84 -12.26 3.46
CA HIS A 117 -6.97 -13.22 2.79
C HIS A 117 -7.77 -14.41 2.22
N LEU A 118 -7.47 -14.90 1.01
CA LEU A 118 -8.19 -16.01 0.37
C LEU A 118 -8.26 -17.26 1.25
N ARG A 119 -7.17 -17.59 1.95
CA ARG A 119 -7.14 -18.67 2.95
C ARG A 119 -8.19 -18.49 4.05
N THR A 120 -8.41 -17.27 4.53
CA THR A 120 -9.46 -16.97 5.51
C THR A 120 -10.83 -17.22 4.90
N LEU A 121 -11.08 -16.74 3.67
CA LEU A 121 -12.34 -16.99 2.96
C LEU A 121 -12.60 -18.49 2.75
N LEU A 122 -11.59 -19.27 2.36
CA LEU A 122 -11.71 -20.72 2.20
C LEU A 122 -12.02 -21.43 3.52
N ARG A 123 -11.43 -21.00 4.63
CA ARG A 123 -11.76 -21.54 5.96
C ARG A 123 -13.20 -21.23 6.34
N LEU A 124 -13.64 -19.99 6.13
CA LEU A 124 -15.03 -19.58 6.40
C LEU A 124 -16.03 -20.39 5.57
N ALA A 125 -15.73 -20.67 4.29
CA ALA A 125 -16.58 -21.46 3.42
C ALA A 125 -16.67 -22.95 3.81
N GLN A 126 -15.72 -23.44 4.61
CA GLN A 126 -15.71 -24.82 5.11
C GLN A 126 -16.44 -24.98 6.45
N ILE A 127 -16.86 -23.88 7.09
CA ILE A 127 -17.61 -23.94 8.35
C ILE A 127 -18.96 -24.62 8.08
N PRO A 128 -19.29 -25.71 8.79
CA PRO A 128 -20.58 -26.37 8.60
C PRO A 128 -21.73 -25.44 9.02
N ALA A 129 -22.82 -25.43 8.23
CA ALA A 129 -23.96 -24.54 8.46
C ALA A 129 -24.63 -24.69 9.85
N SER A 130 -24.42 -25.82 10.52
CA SER A 130 -24.91 -26.07 11.89
C SER A 130 -24.07 -25.38 12.98
N HIS A 131 -22.83 -24.95 12.68
CA HIS A 131 -21.96 -24.32 13.66
C HIS A 131 -22.44 -22.91 13.99
N ARG A 132 -22.41 -22.55 15.26
CA ARG A 132 -22.49 -21.19 15.76
C ARG A 132 -21.12 -20.55 15.73
N ILE A 133 -21.11 -19.32 15.24
CA ILE A 133 -19.91 -18.55 14.96
C ILE A 133 -19.95 -17.32 15.86
N GLY A 134 -18.95 -17.18 16.71
CA GLY A 134 -18.74 -15.97 17.49
C GLY A 134 -17.85 -14.99 16.76
N ILE A 135 -18.16 -13.70 16.83
CA ILE A 135 -17.28 -12.62 16.42
C ILE A 135 -16.83 -11.87 17.66
N LEU A 136 -15.51 -11.70 17.83
CA LEU A 136 -14.95 -10.95 18.95
C LEU A 136 -13.93 -9.94 18.42
N TYR A 137 -14.34 -8.68 18.38
CA TYR A 137 -13.55 -7.52 17.95
C TYR A 137 -13.50 -6.48 19.07
N SER A 138 -12.58 -5.52 18.99
CA SER A 138 -12.41 -4.47 20.00
C SER A 138 -13.62 -3.53 20.11
N THR A 139 -14.41 -3.38 19.03
CA THR A 139 -15.63 -2.56 19.05
C THR A 139 -16.82 -3.29 18.41
N ILE A 140 -18.03 -2.97 18.89
CA ILE A 140 -19.27 -3.55 18.39
C ILE A 140 -19.48 -3.16 16.92
N GLU A 141 -19.14 -1.93 16.53
CA GLU A 141 -19.31 -1.45 15.17
C GLU A 141 -18.47 -2.23 14.16
N GLN A 142 -17.24 -2.59 14.55
CA GLN A 142 -16.38 -3.46 13.74
C GLN A 142 -16.95 -4.87 13.68
N ALA A 143 -17.35 -5.43 14.83
CA ALA A 143 -17.96 -6.76 14.87
C ALA A 143 -19.21 -6.84 13.97
N ASP A 144 -20.05 -5.80 13.95
CA ASP A 144 -21.25 -5.71 13.10
C ASP A 144 -20.93 -5.59 11.61
N LEU A 145 -19.83 -4.94 11.24
CA LEU A 145 -19.37 -4.91 9.85
C LEU A 145 -18.98 -6.31 9.37
N ILE A 146 -18.22 -7.04 10.20
CA ILE A 146 -17.82 -8.42 9.90
C ILE A 146 -19.03 -9.33 9.87
N ARG A 147 -19.94 -9.23 10.85
CA ARG A 147 -21.18 -10.01 10.90
C ARG A 147 -22.00 -9.87 9.63
N ARG A 148 -22.23 -8.64 9.17
CA ARG A 148 -22.96 -8.37 7.93
C ARG A 148 -22.27 -9.00 6.72
N SER A 149 -20.95 -8.89 6.65
CA SER A 149 -20.16 -9.48 5.56
C SER A 149 -20.27 -11.01 5.53
N LEU A 150 -20.24 -11.67 6.69
CA LEU A 150 -20.40 -13.12 6.81
C LEU A 150 -21.83 -13.58 6.46
N ILE A 151 -22.85 -12.85 6.92
CA ILE A 151 -24.25 -13.13 6.57
C ILE A 151 -24.47 -13.00 5.06
N GLN A 152 -23.89 -11.97 4.43
CA GLN A 152 -23.95 -11.80 2.98
C GLN A 152 -23.23 -12.93 2.22
N ALA A 153 -22.20 -13.54 2.82
CA ALA A 153 -21.51 -14.71 2.30
C ALA A 153 -22.25 -16.05 2.57
N GLY A 154 -23.40 -16.01 3.24
CA GLY A 154 -24.26 -17.18 3.49
C GLY A 154 -24.08 -17.84 4.86
N LEU A 155 -23.28 -17.27 5.77
CA LEU A 155 -23.14 -17.77 7.14
C LEU A 155 -24.26 -17.19 8.03
N THR A 156 -25.16 -18.04 8.54
CA THR A 156 -26.40 -17.57 9.19
C THR A 156 -26.37 -17.60 10.73
N ASN A 157 -25.58 -18.47 11.35
CA ASN A 157 -25.49 -18.62 12.80
C ASN A 157 -24.33 -17.80 13.36
N VAL A 158 -24.44 -16.47 13.32
CA VAL A 158 -23.36 -15.55 13.69
C VAL A 158 -23.80 -14.60 14.81
N ASP A 159 -23.07 -14.66 15.92
CA ASP A 159 -23.30 -13.86 17.14
C ASP A 159 -22.09 -12.98 17.46
N ILE A 160 -22.34 -11.79 18.01
CA ILE A 160 -21.29 -10.84 18.41
C ILE A 160 -21.07 -10.96 19.91
N PHE A 161 -19.80 -11.04 20.29
CA PHE A 161 -19.33 -11.03 21.66
C PHE A 161 -18.44 -9.82 21.89
N THR A 162 -18.48 -9.27 23.10
CA THR A 162 -17.56 -8.21 23.51
C THR A 162 -16.22 -8.81 23.97
N PRO A 163 -15.12 -8.05 23.98
CA PRO A 163 -13.85 -8.53 24.52
C PRO A 163 -13.94 -9.07 25.96
N GLU A 164 -14.85 -8.55 26.77
CA GLU A 164 -15.07 -8.95 28.16
C GLU A 164 -15.96 -10.20 28.30
N SER A 165 -16.68 -10.59 27.24
CA SER A 165 -17.61 -11.72 27.27
C SER A 165 -16.88 -13.02 27.57
N ILE A 166 -17.38 -13.83 28.51
CA ILE A 166 -16.87 -15.19 28.75
C ILE A 166 -17.51 -16.11 27.70
N VAL A 167 -16.71 -16.60 26.76
CA VAL A 167 -17.16 -17.48 25.68
C VAL A 167 -16.55 -18.86 25.89
N THR A 168 -17.41 -19.88 25.86
CA THR A 168 -17.04 -21.29 26.06
C THR A 168 -17.34 -22.12 24.80
N PRO A 169 -16.79 -23.34 24.68
CA PRO A 169 -17.10 -24.23 23.56
C PRO A 169 -18.58 -24.61 23.47
N ASP A 170 -19.33 -24.50 24.58
CA ASP A 170 -20.78 -24.71 24.62
C ASP A 170 -21.56 -23.48 24.10
N ASP A 171 -20.90 -22.34 23.83
CA ASP A 171 -21.50 -21.12 23.29
C ASP A 171 -21.30 -20.97 21.79
N VAL A 172 -20.16 -21.43 21.27
CA VAL A 172 -19.78 -21.35 19.85
C VAL A 172 -18.76 -22.42 19.49
N GLU A 173 -18.84 -22.91 18.26
CA GLU A 173 -17.88 -23.89 17.73
C GLU A 173 -16.67 -23.19 17.07
N VAL A 174 -16.86 -21.97 16.54
CA VAL A 174 -15.80 -21.18 15.89
C VAL A 174 -15.85 -19.73 16.35
N ILE A 175 -14.69 -19.13 16.62
CA ILE A 175 -14.56 -17.69 16.91
C ILE A 175 -13.74 -17.01 15.82
N ILE A 176 -14.29 -15.92 15.28
CA ILE A 176 -13.65 -15.01 14.35
C ILE A 176 -13.10 -13.82 15.13
N ILE A 177 -11.80 -13.56 14.95
CA ILE A 177 -11.03 -12.55 15.67
C ILE A 177 -10.24 -11.68 14.69
N PRO A 178 -9.95 -10.41 15.00
CA PRO A 178 -9.03 -9.62 14.18
C PRO A 178 -7.64 -10.25 14.16
N SER A 179 -6.95 -10.20 13.01
CA SER A 179 -5.57 -10.73 12.91
C SER A 179 -4.57 -9.86 13.65
N GLU A 180 -4.93 -8.61 13.90
CA GLU A 180 -4.11 -7.59 14.52
C GLU A 180 -4.05 -7.74 16.06
N MET A 181 -4.89 -8.59 16.68
CA MET A 181 -4.98 -8.77 18.15
C MET A 181 -4.63 -10.20 18.61
N PRO A 182 -3.33 -10.55 18.70
CA PRO A 182 -2.89 -11.90 19.04
C PRO A 182 -3.26 -12.36 20.46
N GLU A 183 -3.51 -11.43 21.39
CA GLU A 183 -3.93 -11.70 22.76
C GLU A 183 -5.32 -12.35 22.82
N ILE A 184 -6.22 -11.98 21.90
CA ILE A 184 -7.55 -12.59 21.80
C ILE A 184 -7.39 -14.06 21.39
N ARG A 185 -6.49 -14.34 20.43
CA ARG A 185 -6.19 -15.71 20.02
C ARG A 185 -5.67 -16.55 21.18
N ALA A 186 -4.76 -16.01 21.98
CA ALA A 186 -4.17 -16.71 23.12
C ALA A 186 -5.22 -17.14 24.16
N ARG A 187 -6.30 -16.36 24.33
CA ARG A 187 -7.40 -16.65 25.25
C ARG A 187 -8.15 -17.94 24.91
N PHE A 188 -8.27 -18.28 23.64
CA PHE A 188 -9.02 -19.44 23.15
C PHE A 188 -8.10 -20.58 22.70
N ALA A 189 -6.78 -20.44 22.89
CA ALA A 189 -5.81 -21.43 22.49
C ALA A 189 -6.15 -22.78 23.16
N ASN A 190 -6.51 -23.76 22.33
CA ASN A 190 -6.86 -25.14 22.70
C ASN A 190 -8.27 -25.37 23.25
N SER A 191 -9.16 -24.37 23.27
CA SER A 191 -10.56 -24.55 23.71
C SER A 191 -11.57 -24.44 22.58
N ILE A 192 -11.41 -23.47 21.68
CA ILE A 192 -12.35 -23.18 20.59
C ILE A 192 -11.55 -22.95 19.30
N GLU A 193 -12.08 -23.40 18.15
CA GLU A 193 -11.45 -23.08 16.87
C GLU A 193 -11.45 -21.57 16.64
N THR A 194 -10.28 -21.01 16.30
CA THR A 194 -10.13 -19.59 15.98
C THR A 194 -9.79 -19.38 14.50
N ILE A 195 -10.45 -18.41 13.90
CA ILE A 195 -10.18 -17.91 12.55
C ILE A 195 -9.80 -16.44 12.66
N GLU A 196 -8.55 -16.14 12.34
CA GLU A 196 -8.07 -14.78 12.19
C GLU A 196 -8.63 -14.17 10.89
N PHE A 197 -9.33 -13.06 11.05
CA PHE A 197 -9.91 -12.29 9.96
C PHE A 197 -9.19 -10.96 9.84
N GLY A 198 -8.18 -10.96 8.99
CA GLY A 198 -7.33 -9.81 8.70
C GLY A 198 -7.38 -9.47 7.22
N ASN A 199 -7.18 -8.19 6.94
CA ASN A 199 -7.16 -7.69 5.58
C ASN A 199 -5.72 -7.69 5.02
N VAL A 200 -5.59 -8.10 3.77
CA VAL A 200 -4.37 -7.97 2.97
C VAL A 200 -4.57 -6.92 1.89
N LEU A 201 -3.45 -6.41 1.39
CA LEU A 201 -3.45 -5.51 0.24
C LEU A 201 -3.93 -6.25 -1.01
N ASP A 202 -4.81 -5.62 -1.77
CA ASP A 202 -5.19 -6.11 -3.10
C ASP A 202 -4.03 -5.92 -4.09
N GLU A 203 -3.68 -6.97 -4.82
CA GLU A 203 -2.54 -6.94 -5.74
C GLU A 203 -2.71 -5.93 -6.88
N ALA A 204 -3.94 -5.71 -7.37
CA ALA A 204 -4.18 -4.75 -8.43
C ALA A 204 -3.95 -3.32 -7.93
N SER A 205 -4.39 -3.02 -6.71
CA SER A 205 -4.12 -1.74 -6.03
C SER A 205 -2.62 -1.52 -5.83
N VAL A 206 -1.87 -2.56 -5.44
CA VAL A 206 -0.40 -2.47 -5.27
C VAL A 206 0.30 -2.19 -6.60
N ARG A 207 -0.03 -2.93 -7.67
CA ARG A 207 0.56 -2.70 -9.01
C ARG A 207 0.28 -1.29 -9.54
N MET A 208 -0.93 -0.80 -9.33
CA MET A 208 -1.30 0.58 -9.69
C MET A 208 -0.45 1.59 -8.91
N LEU A 209 -0.23 1.35 -7.62
CA LEU A 209 0.58 2.23 -6.78
C LEU A 209 2.07 2.22 -7.19
N GLU A 210 2.61 1.06 -7.56
CA GLU A 210 3.97 0.94 -8.11
C GLU A 210 4.16 1.81 -9.35
N GLN A 211 3.18 1.80 -10.27
CA GLN A 211 3.18 2.64 -11.47
C GLN A 211 3.14 4.13 -11.11
N VAL A 212 2.25 4.54 -10.20
CA VAL A 212 2.15 5.95 -9.77
C VAL A 212 3.45 6.43 -9.12
N VAL A 213 4.07 5.62 -8.27
CA VAL A 213 5.33 5.98 -7.62
C VAL A 213 6.44 6.18 -8.64
N GLU A 214 6.50 5.35 -9.68
CA GLU A 214 7.47 5.52 -10.76
C GLU A 214 7.19 6.78 -11.59
N GLU A 215 5.93 7.07 -11.92
CA GLU A 215 5.55 8.33 -12.59
C GLU A 215 5.94 9.57 -11.77
N ILE A 216 5.73 9.54 -10.45
CA ILE A 216 6.18 10.63 -9.55
C ILE A 216 7.71 10.76 -9.60
N ARG A 217 8.43 9.63 -9.60
CA ARG A 217 9.90 9.62 -9.66
C ARG A 217 10.43 10.21 -10.96
N GLU A 218 9.86 9.83 -12.09
CA GLU A 218 10.22 10.38 -13.41
C GLU A 218 10.01 11.91 -13.47
N ARG A 219 8.88 12.40 -12.94
CA ARG A 219 8.59 13.85 -12.86
C ARG A 219 9.59 14.61 -12.01
N LYS A 220 10.08 14.02 -10.92
CA LYS A 220 11.12 14.62 -10.07
C LYS A 220 12.50 14.63 -10.73
N VAL A 221 12.83 13.59 -11.50
CA VAL A 221 14.11 13.47 -12.22
C VAL A 221 14.15 14.40 -13.45
N SER A 222 12.99 14.73 -14.02
CA SER A 222 12.87 15.56 -15.23
C SER A 222 12.30 16.97 -14.96
N PRO A 223 12.93 17.82 -14.12
CA PRO A 223 12.41 19.16 -13.83
C PRO A 223 12.50 20.13 -15.04
N SER A 224 13.08 19.71 -16.17
CA SER A 224 13.37 20.56 -17.34
C SER A 224 12.68 20.08 -18.61
N SER A 225 11.36 20.27 -18.72
CA SER A 225 10.68 20.41 -20.02
C SER A 225 9.77 21.64 -20.11
N THR A 226 9.54 22.35 -18.99
CA THR A 226 8.64 23.52 -18.96
C THR A 226 9.36 24.87 -19.20
N LEU A 227 10.70 24.91 -19.20
CA LEU A 227 11.47 26.16 -19.41
C LEU A 227 12.03 26.36 -20.84
N ALA A 228 12.01 25.34 -21.70
CA ALA A 228 12.51 25.47 -23.08
C ALA A 228 11.46 25.95 -24.09
N ALA A 229 10.16 25.85 -23.78
CA ALA A 229 9.09 26.22 -24.72
C ALA A 229 8.77 27.74 -24.76
N ARG A 230 9.45 28.56 -23.95
CA ARG A 230 9.17 30.00 -23.83
C ARG A 230 10.27 30.93 -24.35
N ALA A 231 11.33 30.37 -24.92
CA ALA A 231 12.48 31.12 -25.42
C ALA A 231 12.78 30.89 -26.90
N VAL A 232 11.76 30.80 -27.76
CA VAL A 232 11.90 31.08 -29.20
C VAL A 232 10.63 31.78 -29.68
N ARG A 233 10.59 33.11 -29.58
CA ARG A 233 9.87 33.92 -30.56
C ARG A 233 10.94 34.63 -31.40
N PRO A 234 11.00 34.41 -32.72
CA PRO A 234 11.91 35.18 -33.56
C PRO A 234 11.39 36.62 -33.61
N HIS A 235 12.30 37.55 -33.32
CA HIS A 235 12.14 38.96 -33.63
C HIS A 235 12.08 39.08 -35.15
N GLN A 236 10.93 39.46 -35.72
CA GLN A 236 10.87 39.95 -37.10
C GLN A 236 11.14 41.46 -37.08
N PRO A 237 12.08 41.95 -37.91
CA PRO A 237 12.13 43.35 -38.31
C PRO A 237 11.33 43.52 -39.61
N GLY A 238 10.51 44.57 -39.68
CA GLY A 238 9.70 44.93 -40.84
C GLY A 238 8.59 45.88 -40.44
#